data_AF-X6P739-F1
#
_entry.id   AF-X6P739-F1
#
_cell.length_a   1.000
_cell.length_b   1.000
_cell.length_c   1.000
_cell.angle_alpha   90.00
_cell.angle_beta   90.00
_cell.angle_gamma   90.00
#
_symmetry.space_group_name_H-M   'P 1'
#
loop_
_entity.id
_entity.type
_entity.pdbx_description
1 polymer ?
#
loop_
_entity_poly.entity_id
_entity_poly.type
_entity_poly.pdbx_seq_one_letter_code
_entity_poly.pdbx_strand_id
1 'polypeptide(L)'
;MQSVQQIADGIMAEWPEDKKVVLLFTIGQSKNQGQFVLVCNDKQVFKTHKKDLLAVIDGRGGGTDQRLQGNANNLKDSNKLLKIIADLLGITYQCKNTVSDENENEKKETET
;
A
#
# COMPACT_ATOMS: atom_id res chain seq x y z
N MET A 1 13.46 -1.10 -19.61
CA MET A 1 12.62 -1.10 -18.40
C MET A 1 12.37 0.36 -18.04
N GLN A 2 11.12 0.82 -18.03
CA GLN A 2 10.82 2.20 -17.61
C GLN A 2 11.13 2.35 -16.13
N SER A 3 11.68 3.50 -15.72
CA SER A 3 11.88 3.78 -14.31
C SER A 3 10.55 4.09 -13.63
N VAL A 4 10.48 3.83 -12.34
CA VAL A 4 9.36 4.21 -11.46
C VAL A 4 8.98 5.68 -11.63
N GLN A 5 9.97 6.54 -11.81
CA GLN A 5 9.81 7.97 -12.09
C GLN A 5 9.09 8.22 -13.42
N GLN A 6 9.48 7.55 -14.50
CA GLN A 6 8.83 7.69 -15.82
C GLN A 6 7.38 7.21 -15.81
N ILE A 7 7.09 6.13 -15.07
CA ILE A 7 5.73 5.62 -14.88
C ILE A 7 4.90 6.66 -14.12
N ALA A 8 5.46 7.23 -13.05
CA ALA A 8 4.76 8.26 -12.28
C ALA A 8 4.51 9.53 -13.10
N ASP A 9 5.48 9.99 -13.89
CA ASP A 9 5.33 11.17 -14.75
C ASP A 9 4.28 10.94 -15.85
N GLY A 10 4.25 9.74 -16.45
CA GLY A 10 3.22 9.36 -17.42
C GLY A 10 1.82 9.30 -16.83
N ILE A 11 1.67 8.74 -15.62
CA ILE A 11 0.38 8.77 -14.91
C ILE A 11 -0.05 10.22 -14.67
N MET A 12 0.82 11.06 -14.13
CA MET A 12 0.52 12.46 -13.84
C MET A 12 0.14 13.29 -15.07
N ALA A 13 0.73 12.99 -16.25
CA ALA A 13 0.46 13.73 -17.48
C ALA A 13 -0.97 13.50 -18.03
N GLU A 14 -1.52 12.31 -17.79
CA GLU A 14 -2.85 11.90 -18.29
C GLU A 14 -3.92 11.91 -17.17
N TRP A 15 -3.54 12.27 -15.94
CA TRP A 15 -4.41 12.09 -14.77
C TRP A 15 -5.50 13.17 -14.67
N PRO A 16 -6.79 12.80 -14.63
CA PRO A 16 -7.88 13.76 -14.43
C PRO A 16 -7.81 14.39 -13.03
N GLU A 17 -8.03 15.71 -12.93
CA GLU A 17 -8.00 16.43 -11.65
C GLU A 17 -9.03 15.91 -10.63
N ASP A 18 -10.13 15.33 -11.11
CA ASP A 18 -11.25 14.81 -10.33
C ASP A 18 -11.05 13.37 -9.80
N LYS A 19 -10.03 12.65 -10.29
CA LYS A 19 -9.77 11.27 -9.87
C LYS A 19 -8.71 11.19 -8.78
N LYS A 20 -8.90 10.24 -7.85
CA LYS A 20 -8.01 10.03 -6.70
C LYS A 20 -7.38 8.63 -6.76
N VAL A 21 -6.08 8.60 -6.48
CA VAL A 21 -5.17 7.48 -6.20
C VAL A 21 -4.90 6.46 -7.31
N VAL A 22 -3.63 6.37 -7.72
CA VAL A 22 -3.04 5.15 -8.30
C VAL A 22 -1.96 4.62 -7.38
N LEU A 23 -2.10 3.36 -6.97
CA LEU A 23 -1.10 2.60 -6.27
C LEU A 23 -0.65 1.42 -7.15
N LEU A 24 0.61 1.42 -7.58
CA LEU A 24 1.22 0.29 -8.28
C LEU A 24 2.29 -0.32 -7.38
N PHE A 25 2.20 -1.63 -7.12
CA PHE A 25 3.19 -2.41 -6.38
C PHE A 25 3.69 -3.58 -7.21
N THR A 26 5.00 -3.79 -7.23
CA THR A 26 5.63 -5.02 -7.72
C THR A 26 6.31 -5.69 -6.54
N ILE A 27 6.02 -6.95 -6.28
CA ILE A 27 6.71 -7.75 -5.26
C ILE A 27 7.80 -8.53 -6.00
N GLY A 28 9.06 -8.25 -5.71
CA GLY A 28 10.17 -8.94 -6.37
C GLY A 28 10.20 -10.42 -6.00
N GLN A 29 10.67 -11.27 -6.92
CA GLN A 29 11.11 -12.61 -6.54
C GLN A 29 12.21 -12.46 -5.48
N SER A 30 12.18 -13.31 -4.45
CA SER A 30 12.96 -13.40 -3.18
C SER A 30 14.32 -12.70 -3.01
N LYS A 31 14.96 -12.22 -4.08
CA LYS A 31 16.24 -11.50 -4.10
C LYS A 31 16.14 -10.01 -4.49
N ASN A 32 15.03 -9.55 -5.06
CA ASN A 32 14.87 -8.15 -5.51
C ASN A 32 13.82 -7.41 -4.69
N GLN A 33 14.13 -6.17 -4.28
CA GLN A 33 13.16 -5.30 -3.61
C GLN A 33 12.04 -4.94 -4.58
N GLY A 34 10.81 -4.93 -4.08
CA GLY A 34 9.66 -4.42 -4.81
C GLY A 34 9.75 -2.91 -5.06
N GLN A 35 8.98 -2.41 -6.01
CA GLN A 35 8.87 -0.98 -6.29
C GLN A 35 7.42 -0.51 -6.14
N PHE A 36 7.26 0.73 -5.68
CA PHE A 36 5.96 1.35 -5.52
C PHE A 36 5.90 2.77 -6.09
N VAL A 37 4.71 3.15 -6.58
CA VAL A 37 4.31 4.52 -6.91
C VAL A 37 2.95 4.79 -6.31
N LEU A 38 2.84 5.91 -5.60
CA LEU A 38 1.59 6.51 -5.14
C LEU A 38 1.48 7.92 -5.70
N VAL A 39 0.39 8.17 -6.41
CA VAL A 39 0.01 9.49 -6.94
C VAL A 39 -1.29 9.93 -6.27
N CYS A 40 -1.32 11.16 -5.75
CA CYS A 40 -2.51 11.74 -5.12
C CYS A 40 -2.57 13.25 -5.34
N ASN A 41 -3.73 13.77 -5.74
CA ASN A 41 -3.94 15.21 -5.92
C ASN A 41 -4.08 15.96 -4.58
N ASP A 42 -4.42 15.24 -3.49
CA ASP A 42 -4.56 15.84 -2.16
C ASP A 42 -3.24 15.89 -1.40
N LYS A 43 -2.62 17.09 -1.42
CA LYS A 43 -1.33 17.37 -0.80
C LYS A 43 -1.31 17.20 0.72
N GLN A 44 -2.45 17.46 1.39
CA GLN A 44 -2.50 17.39 2.85
C GLN A 44 -2.63 15.94 3.30
N VAL A 45 -3.54 15.19 2.70
CA VAL A 45 -3.75 13.77 3.01
C VAL A 45 -2.48 12.97 2.69
N PHE A 46 -1.79 13.33 1.61
CA PHE A 46 -0.51 12.73 1.25
C PHE A 46 0.57 12.87 2.35
N LYS A 47 0.73 14.06 2.93
CA LYS A 47 1.71 14.30 4.02
C LYS A 47 1.38 13.52 5.28
N THR A 48 0.09 13.43 5.62
CA THR A 48 -0.39 12.72 6.81
C THR A 48 -0.11 11.23 6.72
N HIS A 49 -0.36 10.60 5.57
CA HIS A 49 -0.28 9.15 5.43
C HIS A 49 1.08 8.62 4.92
N LYS A 50 2.01 9.49 4.48
CA LYS A 50 3.32 9.07 3.96
C LYS A 50 4.09 8.13 4.90
N LYS A 51 4.16 8.47 6.19
CA LYS A 51 4.90 7.65 7.18
C LYS A 51 4.23 6.29 7.38
N ASP A 52 2.90 6.28 7.52
CA ASP A 52 2.14 5.05 7.71
C ASP A 52 2.22 4.14 6.50
N LEU A 53 2.14 4.68 5.29
CA LEU A 53 2.27 3.90 4.06
C LEU A 53 3.63 3.24 3.97
N LEU A 54 4.73 4.00 4.13
CA LEU A 54 6.09 3.45 4.12
C LEU A 54 6.30 2.38 5.19
N ALA A 55 5.72 2.55 6.37
CA ALA A 55 5.78 1.54 7.43
C ALA A 55 5.07 0.24 7.04
N VAL A 56 3.89 0.34 6.41
CA VAL A 56 3.07 -0.80 5.98
C VAL A 56 3.74 -1.60 4.85
N ILE A 57 4.40 -0.92 3.90
CA ILE A 57 5.10 -1.56 2.78
C ILE A 57 6.58 -1.88 3.04
N ASP A 58 7.01 -1.77 4.31
CA ASP A 58 8.42 -1.88 4.73
C ASP A 58 9.37 -1.14 3.78
N GLY A 59 8.93 0.04 3.35
CA GLY A 59 9.45 0.71 2.18
C GLY A 59 10.35 1.88 2.52
N ARG A 60 11.14 2.29 1.52
CA ARG A 60 11.92 3.53 1.54
C ARG A 60 11.65 4.29 0.25
N GLY A 61 11.38 5.58 0.37
CA GLY A 61 10.99 6.37 -0.79
C GLY A 61 10.90 7.85 -0.52
N GLY A 62 10.81 8.60 -1.61
CA GLY A 62 10.73 10.06 -1.62
C GLY A 62 9.81 10.54 -2.73
N GLY A 63 9.57 11.84 -2.78
CA GLY A 63 8.71 12.44 -3.80
C GLY A 63 8.22 13.82 -3.37
N THR A 64 7.27 14.34 -4.13
CA THR A 64 6.68 15.68 -3.95
C THR A 64 5.40 15.61 -3.13
N ASP A 65 4.76 16.75 -2.90
CA ASP A 65 3.49 16.81 -2.16
C ASP A 65 2.34 16.03 -2.83
N GLN A 66 2.49 15.57 -4.08
CA GLN A 66 1.47 14.84 -4.84
C GLN A 66 1.92 13.44 -5.29
N ARG A 67 3.15 13.06 -4.94
CA ARG A 67 3.78 11.82 -5.41
C ARG A 67 4.70 11.23 -4.36
N LEU A 68 4.65 9.92 -4.20
CA LEU A 68 5.67 9.17 -3.49
C LEU A 68 5.99 7.89 -4.19
N GLN A 69 7.27 7.58 -4.24
CA GLN A 69 7.76 6.41 -4.92
C GLN A 69 9.02 5.90 -4.25
N GLY A 70 9.36 4.64 -4.51
CA GLY A 70 10.59 4.05 -4.03
C GLY A 70 10.50 2.53 -3.97
N ASN A 71 11.22 1.96 -3.02
CA ASN A 71 11.28 0.52 -2.83
C ASN A 71 10.32 0.08 -1.74
N ALA A 72 9.75 -1.11 -1.92
CA ALA A 72 8.89 -1.82 -0.98
C ALA A 72 9.52 -3.20 -0.72
N ASN A 73 9.81 -3.52 0.55
CA ASN A 73 10.43 -4.82 0.86
C ASN A 73 9.38 -5.89 1.19
N ASN A 74 8.24 -5.50 1.77
CA ASN A 74 7.20 -6.44 2.19
C ASN A 74 5.87 -5.73 2.39
N LEU A 75 4.74 -6.43 2.32
CA LEU A 75 3.45 -5.91 2.75
C LEU A 75 3.13 -6.43 4.16
N LYS A 76 3.34 -5.60 5.19
CA LYS A 76 3.15 -5.99 6.60
C LYS A 76 1.68 -6.07 7.01
N ASP A 77 0.83 -5.20 6.46
CA ASP A 77 -0.58 -5.10 6.85
C ASP A 77 -1.43 -4.60 5.66
N SER A 78 -2.07 -5.54 4.97
CA SER A 78 -2.94 -5.22 3.83
C SER A 78 -4.18 -4.42 4.24
N ASN A 79 -4.70 -4.62 5.46
CA ASN A 79 -5.89 -3.92 5.94
C ASN A 79 -5.59 -2.46 6.25
N LYS A 80 -4.44 -2.18 6.90
CA LYS A 80 -3.98 -0.81 7.12
C LYS A 80 -3.67 -0.11 5.80
N LEU A 81 -3.09 -0.81 4.82
CA LEU A 81 -2.90 -0.25 3.47
C LEU A 81 -4.22 0.17 2.83
N LEU A 82 -5.22 -0.71 2.85
CA LEU A 82 -6.54 -0.44 2.27
C LEU A 82 -7.25 0.71 2.99
N LYS A 83 -7.11 0.81 4.31
CA LYS A 83 -7.62 1.95 5.09
C LYS A 83 -6.96 3.27 4.65
N ILE A 84 -5.64 3.30 4.50
CA ILE A 84 -4.91 4.49 4.02
C ILE A 84 -5.40 4.89 2.62
N ILE A 85 -5.61 3.93 1.72
CA ILE A 85 -6.13 4.19 0.38
C ILE A 85 -7.55 4.77 0.47
N ALA A 86 -8.40 4.22 1.34
CA ALA A 86 -9.76 4.69 1.51
C ALA A 86 -9.82 6.12 2.07
N ASP A 87 -8.96 6.44 3.04
CA ASP A 87 -8.80 7.79 3.58
C ASP A 87 -8.36 8.76 2.46
N LEU A 88 -7.43 8.35 1.59
CA LEU A 88 -6.99 9.13 0.42
C LEU A 88 -8.09 9.33 -0.62
N LEU A 89 -8.97 8.34 -0.79
CA LEU A 89 -10.11 8.41 -1.71
C LEU A 89 -11.31 9.16 -1.11
N GLY A 90 -11.31 9.41 0.21
CA GLY A 90 -12.47 9.97 0.93
C GLY A 90 -13.65 9.00 0.99
N ILE A 91 -13.39 7.69 0.99
CA ILE A 91 -14.43 6.64 1.05
C ILE A 91 -14.34 5.88 2.36
N THR A 92 -15.46 5.31 2.81
CA THR A 92 -15.49 4.46 4.00
C THR A 92 -14.94 3.07 3.67
N TYR A 93 -13.86 2.65 4.36
CA TYR A 93 -13.39 1.26 4.33
C TYR A 93 -13.79 0.53 5.61
N GLN A 94 -14.48 -0.59 5.44
CA GLN A 94 -14.78 -1.53 6.52
C GLN A 94 -13.85 -2.73 6.39
N CYS A 95 -13.02 -2.93 7.41
CA CYS A 95 -12.15 -4.08 7.50
C CYS A 95 -13.02 -5.34 7.61
N LYS A 96 -12.91 -6.27 6.65
CA LYS A 96 -13.43 -7.63 6.86
C LYS A 96 -12.45 -8.32 7.80
N ASN A 97 -12.88 -8.57 9.04
CA ASN A 97 -12.15 -9.48 9.92
C ASN A 97 -12.08 -10.84 9.23
N THR A 98 -10.93 -11.19 8.66
CA THR A 98 -10.56 -12.58 8.49
C THR A 98 -10.18 -13.07 9.88
N VAL A 99 -11.17 -13.54 10.64
CA VAL A 99 -10.89 -14.46 11.73
C VAL A 99 -10.18 -15.64 11.07
N SER A 100 -8.94 -15.84 11.51
CA SER A 100 -8.20 -17.08 11.29
C SER A 100 -8.96 -18.20 11.99
N ASP A 101 -9.86 -18.86 11.25
CA ASP A 101 -10.39 -20.18 11.61
C ASP A 101 -9.32 -21.24 11.31
N GLU A 102 -8.18 -21.16 12.00
CA GLU A 102 -7.25 -22.29 12.11
C GLU A 102 -6.81 -22.39 13.57
N ASN A 103 -7.17 -23.54 14.16
CA ASN A 103 -6.71 -24.11 15.44
C ASN A 103 -7.51 -23.82 16.71
N GLU A 104 -8.75 -24.32 16.74
CA GLU A 104 -9.33 -24.94 17.94
C GLU A 104 -9.68 -26.40 17.64
N ASN A 105 -8.66 -27.26 17.46
CA ASN A 105 -8.88 -28.71 17.50
C ASN A 105 -7.61 -29.48 17.91
N GLU A 106 -7.03 -29.14 19.05
CA GLU A 106 -6.06 -29.99 19.74
C GLU A 106 -6.38 -29.99 21.25
N LYS A 107 -7.49 -30.63 21.63
CA LYS A 107 -7.69 -31.05 23.03
C LYS A 107 -8.70 -32.17 23.21
N LYS A 108 -8.57 -33.28 22.46
CA LYS A 108 -9.18 -34.56 22.83
C LYS A 108 -8.36 -35.70 22.22
N GLU A 109 -7.28 -36.12 22.87
CA GLU A 109 -6.72 -37.49 22.78
C GLU A 109 -5.50 -37.61 23.70
N THR A 110 -5.74 -37.59 25.02
CA THR A 110 -4.87 -38.25 26.00
C THR A 110 -5.74 -38.52 27.21
N GLU A 111 -6.59 -39.53 27.10
CA GLU A 111 -7.15 -40.28 28.22
C GLU A 111 -7.74 -41.55 27.61
N THR A 112 -6.89 -42.56 27.46
CA THR A 112 -7.30 -43.97 27.35
C THR A 112 -6.24 -44.80 28.05
#